data_AF-A0AAJ1ZHE5-F1
#
_entry.id   AF-A0AAJ1ZHE5-F1
#
_cell.length_a   1.000
_cell.length_b   1.000
_cell.length_c   1.000
_cell.angle_alpha   90.00
_cell.angle_beta   90.00
_cell.angle_gamma   90.00
#
_symmetry.space_group_name_H-M   'P 1'
#
loop_
_entity.id
_entity.type
_entity.pdbx_description
1 polymer ?
#
loop_
_entity_poly.entity_id
_entity_poly.type
_entity_poly.pdbx_seq_one_letter_code
_entity_poly.pdbx_strand_id
1 'polypeptide(L)'
;MPGDAVVDGIALSTHLQPIYSLPHQRAIGYEALLRGRAQGAGDGPLIGPFDLFARAIVAGTLTGLDRMSHLTHLRNAARRLPAAHWLFVNMNPATFTDAGYAKELAARTRDAGLAPEQLVIEVLESGGTDVERIASATRTFRAQGFLVAVDDFGAGHSNIDRLLTLRPDIVKLDRSLVRAQSALKHAPLRDALMPKLVELLHQSGMFVVAEGIETRDDLLLAARSNVDFVQGFLFGKPCEELAPHGAATPLIEDAFDMLAQTRRNERLGADLLLMPYRANLSQAARRIAGGASMEAACAEMLALPSTVACFFLDEAGRQFSPTLRGAGERRHSKRFAPIADASTGRWDNRGYFVDACARPQQIVTSAPYLSVTGTSLCVTLTIATRRGDRTIVVGADLDWRRLSDTAPTLLP
;
A
#
# COMPACT_ATOMS: atom_id res chain seq x y z
N MET A 1 27.94 33.27 18.82
CA MET A 1 26.74 32.48 18.48
C MET A 1 25.63 33.46 18.11
N PRO A 2 25.20 33.57 16.85
CA PRO A 2 23.96 34.31 16.56
C PRO A 2 22.81 33.48 17.14
N GLY A 3 22.02 34.07 18.05
CA GLY A 3 21.08 33.38 18.94
C GLY A 3 20.03 32.54 18.24
N ASP A 4 19.42 31.63 18.99
CA ASP A 4 18.26 30.86 18.53
C ASP A 4 17.11 31.79 18.15
N ALA A 5 16.29 31.37 17.17
CA ALA A 5 15.11 32.14 16.81
C ALA A 5 14.20 32.21 18.05
N VAL A 6 13.81 33.42 18.47
CA VAL A 6 12.97 33.63 19.65
C VAL A 6 11.63 34.20 19.21
N VAL A 7 10.54 33.58 19.67
CA VAL A 7 9.17 34.08 19.48
C VAL A 7 8.52 34.14 20.86
N ASP A 8 8.02 35.32 21.26
CA ASP A 8 7.32 35.54 22.53
C ASP A 8 8.06 35.00 23.77
N GLY A 9 9.38 35.17 23.82
CA GLY A 9 10.22 34.66 24.90
C GLY A 9 10.47 33.15 24.87
N ILE A 10 10.20 32.48 23.74
CA ILE A 10 10.44 31.05 23.53
C ILE A 10 11.55 30.90 22.48
N ALA A 11 12.66 30.27 22.87
CA ALA A 11 13.72 29.86 21.95
C ALA A 11 13.28 28.62 21.17
N LEU A 12 13.42 28.67 19.85
CA LEU A 12 13.03 27.60 18.93
C LEU A 12 14.22 26.71 18.57
N SER A 13 14.01 25.40 18.59
CA SER A 13 14.97 24.38 18.16
C SER A 13 14.32 23.36 17.22
N THR A 14 15.14 22.50 16.62
CA THR A 14 14.71 21.45 15.69
C THR A 14 15.06 20.10 16.28
N HIS A 15 14.06 19.23 16.40
CA HIS A 15 14.26 17.80 16.55
C HIS A 15 14.09 17.14 15.19
N LEU A 16 14.83 16.08 14.94
CA LEU A 16 14.84 15.31 13.71
C LEU A 16 14.35 13.90 14.01
N GLN A 17 13.40 13.41 13.22
CA GLN A 17 12.98 12.01 13.28
C GLN A 17 13.37 11.31 11.98
N PRO A 18 14.08 10.17 12.03
CA PRO A 18 14.54 9.50 10.83
C PRO A 18 13.39 8.85 10.05
N ILE A 19 13.48 8.94 8.73
CA ILE A 19 12.65 8.22 7.77
C ILE A 19 13.55 7.22 7.03
N TYR A 20 13.19 5.95 7.06
CA TYR A 20 14.00 4.86 6.52
C TYR A 20 13.41 4.31 5.23
N SER A 21 14.25 4.00 4.25
CA SER A 21 13.86 3.24 3.08
C SER A 21 13.87 1.74 3.39
N LEU A 22 12.78 1.05 3.08
CA LEU A 22 12.72 -0.40 3.20
C LEU A 22 13.65 -1.08 2.17
N PRO A 23 13.64 -0.73 0.87
CA PRO A 23 14.55 -1.34 -0.10
C PRO A 23 16.03 -1.07 0.17
N HIS A 24 16.39 0.16 0.58
CA HIS A 24 17.79 0.54 0.81
C HIS A 24 18.28 0.30 2.23
N GLN A 25 17.37 -0.04 3.16
CA GLN A 25 17.65 -0.36 4.56
C GLN A 25 18.48 0.71 5.30
N ARG A 26 18.27 1.98 4.95
CA ARG A 26 18.99 3.13 5.51
C ARG A 26 18.08 4.34 5.63
N ALA A 27 18.49 5.30 6.46
CA ALA A 27 17.84 6.60 6.49
C ALA A 27 17.96 7.27 5.11
N ILE A 28 16.86 7.84 4.64
CA ILE A 28 16.81 8.64 3.40
C ILE A 28 16.53 10.10 3.67
N GLY A 29 16.11 10.43 4.89
CA GLY A 29 15.77 11.77 5.29
C GLY A 29 15.31 11.82 6.73
N TYR A 30 14.97 13.03 7.16
CA TYR A 30 14.51 13.31 8.50
C TYR A 30 13.35 14.29 8.48
N GLU A 31 12.32 14.03 9.26
CA GLU A 31 11.28 14.99 9.56
C GLU A 31 11.78 16.01 10.58
N ALA A 32 11.70 17.29 10.21
CA ALA A 32 12.05 18.40 11.06
C ALA A 32 10.85 18.83 11.89
N LEU A 33 10.98 18.67 13.21
CA LEU A 33 9.93 18.92 14.17
C LEU A 33 10.33 20.07 15.09
N LEU A 34 9.52 21.13 15.10
CA LEU A 34 9.76 22.31 15.92
C LEU A 34 9.63 21.97 17.40
N ARG A 35 10.53 22.50 18.22
CA ARG A 35 10.46 22.49 19.68
C ARG A 35 10.70 23.89 20.21
N GLY A 36 10.06 24.21 21.32
CA GLY A 36 10.22 25.48 22.01
C GLY A 36 10.79 25.30 23.40
N ARG A 37 11.57 26.26 23.88
CA ARG A 37 12.00 26.34 25.28
C ARG A 37 11.82 27.76 25.78
N ALA A 38 11.10 27.92 26.90
CA ALA A 38 10.92 29.22 27.51
C ALA A 38 12.28 29.80 27.94
N GLN A 39 12.52 31.08 27.65
CA GLN A 39 13.73 31.76 28.07
C GLN A 39 13.84 31.79 29.60
N GLY A 40 15.05 31.55 30.12
CA GLY A 40 15.31 31.47 31.55
C GLY A 40 14.91 30.14 32.22
N ALA A 41 14.33 29.18 31.48
CA ALA A 41 13.89 27.91 32.03
C ALA A 41 15.00 26.84 32.20
N GLY A 42 16.26 27.13 31.80
CA GLY A 42 17.37 26.15 31.87
C GLY A 42 17.05 24.88 31.08
N ASP A 43 17.05 23.72 31.76
CA ASP A 43 16.65 22.42 31.23
C ASP A 43 15.17 22.08 31.48
N GLY A 44 14.33 23.11 31.60
CA GLY A 44 12.88 22.97 31.69
C GLY A 44 12.24 22.22 30.51
N PRO A 45 10.98 21.79 30.65
CA PRO A 45 10.31 20.95 29.66
C PRO A 45 10.22 21.64 28.30
N LEU A 46 10.42 20.85 27.24
CA LEU A 46 10.23 21.32 25.87
C LEU A 46 8.75 21.51 25.58
N ILE A 47 8.44 22.60 24.88
CA ILE A 47 7.13 22.89 24.32
C ILE A 47 7.04 22.20 22.97
N GLY A 48 6.02 21.36 22.80
CA GLY A 48 5.78 20.62 21.56
C GLY A 48 5.20 21.51 20.45
N PRO A 49 5.22 21.03 19.19
CA PRO A 49 4.72 21.80 18.05
C PRO A 49 3.22 22.10 18.20
N PHE A 50 2.42 21.14 18.66
CA PHE A 50 0.98 21.35 18.89
C PHE A 50 0.70 22.59 19.74
N ASP A 51 1.39 22.73 20.88
CA ASP A 51 1.20 23.86 21.79
C ASP A 51 1.71 25.18 21.21
N LEU A 52 2.83 25.15 20.47
CA LEU A 52 3.38 26.35 19.81
C LEU A 52 2.40 26.89 18.76
N PHE A 53 1.91 26.01 17.89
CA PHE A 53 0.99 26.38 16.82
C PHE A 53 -0.40 26.75 17.36
N ALA A 54 -0.88 26.09 18.43
CA ALA A 54 -2.12 26.49 19.11
C ALA A 54 -2.04 27.93 19.65
N ARG A 55 -0.91 28.33 20.25
CA ARG A 55 -0.68 29.71 20.70
C ARG A 55 -0.66 30.69 19.53
N ALA A 56 0.01 30.34 18.44
CA ALA A 56 0.07 31.19 17.25
C ALA A 56 -1.30 31.38 16.58
N ILE A 57 -2.17 30.36 16.61
CA ILE A 57 -3.56 30.48 16.15
C ILE A 57 -4.30 31.52 16.99
N VAL A 58 -4.25 31.40 18.32
CA VAL A 58 -4.92 32.35 19.23
C VAL A 58 -4.38 33.78 19.06
N ALA A 59 -3.09 33.93 18.81
CA ALA A 59 -2.44 35.22 18.58
C ALA A 59 -2.59 35.77 17.14
N GLY A 60 -3.14 34.99 16.20
CA GLY A 60 -3.23 35.38 14.78
C GLY A 60 -1.88 35.43 14.05
N THR A 61 -0.84 34.77 14.57
CA THR A 61 0.54 34.78 14.05
C THR A 61 0.94 33.47 13.38
N LEU A 62 -0.03 32.60 13.08
CA LEU A 62 0.17 31.25 12.53
C LEU A 62 1.15 31.21 11.35
N THR A 63 0.91 31.96 10.28
CA THR A 63 1.79 32.02 9.09
C THR A 63 3.19 32.53 9.44
N GLY A 64 3.30 33.46 10.40
CA GLY A 64 4.58 33.99 10.86
C GLY A 64 5.41 32.92 11.58
N LEU A 65 4.79 32.17 12.50
CA LEU A 65 5.44 31.05 13.18
C LEU A 65 5.84 29.94 12.20
N ASP A 66 4.95 29.62 11.25
CA ASP A 66 5.19 28.59 10.23
C ASP A 66 6.44 28.92 9.41
N ARG A 67 6.53 30.15 8.88
CA ARG A 67 7.73 30.62 8.17
C ARG A 67 8.98 30.60 9.03
N MET A 68 8.88 31.05 10.28
CA MET A 68 10.00 31.04 11.22
C MET A 68 10.49 29.62 11.50
N SER A 69 9.58 28.64 11.55
CA SER A 69 9.92 27.23 11.70
C SER A 69 10.76 26.74 10.53
N HIS A 70 10.37 27.05 9.29
CA HIS A 70 11.13 26.66 8.10
C HIS A 70 12.55 27.22 8.13
N LEU A 71 12.73 28.49 8.51
CA LEU A 71 14.06 29.10 8.62
C LEU A 71 14.91 28.47 9.73
N THR A 72 14.27 28.14 10.86
CA THR A 72 14.90 27.45 11.97
C THR A 72 15.39 26.07 11.54
N HIS A 73 14.55 25.32 10.82
CA HIS A 73 14.88 24.00 10.28
C HIS A 73 16.01 24.07 9.26
N LEU A 74 15.96 24.97 8.27
CA LEU A 74 17.02 25.17 7.28
C LEU A 74 18.37 25.46 7.94
N ARG A 75 18.40 26.39 8.91
CA ARG A 75 19.63 26.77 9.62
C ARG A 75 20.25 25.59 10.38
N ASN A 76 19.41 24.78 11.02
CA ASN A 76 19.86 23.65 11.83
C ASN A 76 20.26 22.45 10.94
N ALA A 77 19.50 22.19 9.88
CA ALA A 77 19.77 21.13 8.92
C ALA A 77 21.05 21.37 8.13
N ALA A 78 21.32 22.61 7.70
CA ALA A 78 22.56 22.97 6.98
C ALA A 78 23.85 22.55 7.70
N ARG A 79 23.81 22.41 9.02
CA ARG A 79 24.97 22.01 9.85
C ARG A 79 25.10 20.51 10.06
N ARG A 80 24.02 19.76 9.84
CA ARG A 80 23.89 18.37 10.33
C ARG A 80 23.49 17.40 9.22
N LEU A 81 22.64 17.81 8.28
CA LEU A 81 22.05 16.95 7.27
C LEU A 81 23.09 16.49 6.24
N PRO A 82 23.27 15.18 6.00
CA PRO A 82 24.18 14.70 4.98
C PRO A 82 23.66 15.04 3.57
N ALA A 83 24.58 15.25 2.62
CA ALA A 83 24.27 15.78 1.28
C ALA A 83 23.19 15.00 0.48
N ALA A 84 23.05 13.69 0.72
CA ALA A 84 22.10 12.82 0.00
C ALA A 84 20.84 12.48 0.83
N HIS A 85 20.47 13.31 1.80
CA HIS A 85 19.27 13.11 2.63
C HIS A 85 18.26 14.23 2.40
N TRP A 86 16.98 13.86 2.51
CA TRP A 86 15.87 14.80 2.51
C TRP A 86 15.59 15.37 3.90
N LEU A 87 15.13 16.61 3.94
CA LEU A 87 14.56 17.27 5.10
C LEU A 87 13.06 17.45 4.85
N PHE A 88 12.24 16.74 5.60
CA PHE A 88 10.80 16.88 5.54
C PHE A 88 10.37 18.02 6.46
N VAL A 89 9.59 18.96 5.92
CA VAL A 89 9.19 20.19 6.59
C VAL A 89 7.68 20.35 6.45
N ASN A 90 7.00 20.27 7.58
CA ASN A 90 5.59 20.59 7.72
C ASN A 90 5.31 22.04 7.30
N MET A 91 4.27 22.25 6.49
CA MET A 91 3.83 23.56 6.05
C MET A 91 2.32 23.70 6.14
N ASN A 92 1.87 24.83 6.70
CA ASN A 92 0.45 25.12 6.76
C ASN A 92 -0.12 25.40 5.36
N PRO A 93 -1.36 24.92 5.03
CA PRO A 93 -2.00 25.21 3.74
C PRO A 93 -2.08 26.71 3.38
N ALA A 94 -2.26 27.59 4.38
CA ALA A 94 -2.28 29.03 4.16
C ALA A 94 -0.91 29.57 3.69
N THR A 95 0.18 29.06 4.28
CA THR A 95 1.55 29.40 3.87
C THR A 95 1.91 28.78 2.52
N PHE A 96 1.50 27.52 2.30
CA PHE A 96 1.73 26.79 1.06
C PHE A 96 1.07 27.46 -0.15
N THR A 97 -0.11 28.06 0.06
CA THR A 97 -0.84 28.75 -1.00
C THR A 97 -0.58 30.26 -1.07
N ASP A 98 0.39 30.76 -0.31
CA ASP A 98 0.78 32.17 -0.38
C ASP A 98 1.67 32.44 -1.60
N ALA A 99 1.33 33.52 -2.31
CA ALA A 99 1.97 33.89 -3.55
C ALA A 99 3.43 34.31 -3.30
N GLY A 100 4.35 33.74 -4.06
CA GLY A 100 5.77 34.06 -3.99
C GLY A 100 6.55 33.36 -2.89
N TYR A 101 5.88 32.74 -1.90
CA TYR A 101 6.58 32.09 -0.79
C TYR A 101 7.46 30.91 -1.24
N ALA A 102 7.02 30.13 -2.22
CA ALA A 102 7.84 29.06 -2.80
C ALA A 102 9.20 29.58 -3.32
N LYS A 103 9.19 30.72 -4.02
CA LYS A 103 10.41 31.36 -4.55
C LYS A 103 11.29 31.92 -3.42
N GLU A 104 10.67 32.54 -2.42
CA GLU A 104 11.36 33.03 -1.23
C GLU A 104 12.06 31.89 -0.49
N LEU A 105 11.34 30.80 -0.20
CA LEU A 105 11.88 29.64 0.49
C LEU A 105 13.03 29.03 -0.31
N ALA A 106 12.90 28.89 -1.62
CA ALA A 106 13.96 28.35 -2.48
C ALA A 106 15.25 29.19 -2.41
N ALA A 107 15.13 30.52 -2.36
CA ALA A 107 16.29 31.39 -2.17
C ALA A 107 16.94 31.15 -0.80
N ARG A 108 16.14 31.11 0.26
CA ARG A 108 16.64 30.88 1.63
C ARG A 108 17.25 29.50 1.83
N THR A 109 16.71 28.47 1.16
CA THR A 109 17.30 27.11 1.14
C THR A 109 18.70 27.14 0.56
N ARG A 110 18.88 27.83 -0.58
CA ARG A 110 20.20 28.00 -1.21
C ARG A 110 21.15 28.82 -0.35
N ASP A 111 20.67 29.89 0.28
CA ASP A 111 21.49 30.71 1.20
C ASP A 111 21.96 29.91 2.42
N ALA A 112 21.18 28.92 2.85
CA ALA A 112 21.57 27.99 3.91
C ALA A 112 22.57 26.91 3.44
N GLY A 113 22.92 26.86 2.14
CA GLY A 113 23.83 25.86 1.58
C GLY A 113 23.17 24.52 1.27
N LEU A 114 21.84 24.47 1.21
CA LEU A 114 21.06 23.30 0.81
C LEU A 114 20.50 23.49 -0.61
N ALA A 115 20.26 22.38 -1.31
CA ALA A 115 19.55 22.40 -2.58
C ALA A 115 18.02 22.29 -2.34
N PRO A 116 17.16 23.00 -3.10
CA PRO A 116 15.70 22.84 -2.99
C PRO A 116 15.22 21.38 -3.08
N GLU A 117 15.90 20.55 -3.87
CA GLU A 117 15.62 19.13 -4.06
C GLU A 117 15.87 18.29 -2.80
N GLN A 118 16.57 18.85 -1.81
CA GLN A 118 16.74 18.22 -0.51
C GLN A 118 15.56 18.47 0.43
N LEU A 119 14.62 19.34 0.07
CA LEU A 119 13.47 19.65 0.91
C LEU A 119 12.20 18.98 0.39
N VAL A 120 11.52 18.28 1.29
CA VAL A 120 10.18 17.74 1.09
C VAL A 120 9.20 18.60 1.88
N ILE A 121 8.29 19.27 1.18
CA ILE A 121 7.26 20.10 1.81
C ILE A 121 6.04 19.24 2.11
N GLU A 122 5.74 19.04 3.39
CA GLU A 122 4.61 18.27 3.86
C GLU A 122 3.40 19.18 4.04
N VAL A 123 2.30 18.85 3.36
CA VAL A 123 1.04 19.59 3.50
C VAL A 123 -0.02 18.61 3.98
N LEU A 124 -0.68 18.94 5.08
CA LEU A 124 -1.78 18.14 5.63
C LEU A 124 -2.92 18.01 4.62
N GLU A 125 -3.63 16.89 4.69
CA GLU A 125 -4.90 16.71 3.99
C GLU A 125 -5.99 17.64 4.60
N SER A 126 -5.96 18.92 4.24
CA SER A 126 -6.90 19.91 4.78
C SER A 126 -8.27 19.80 4.11
N GLY A 127 -9.22 19.17 4.79
CA GLY A 127 -10.64 19.29 4.45
C GLY A 127 -11.06 20.76 4.43
N GLY A 128 -11.65 21.23 3.32
CA GLY A 128 -12.21 22.58 3.20
C GLY A 128 -11.35 23.62 2.46
N THR A 129 -10.11 23.31 2.05
CA THR A 129 -9.32 24.19 1.18
C THR A 129 -9.55 23.88 -0.30
N ASP A 130 -9.62 24.90 -1.14
CA ASP A 130 -9.75 24.77 -2.60
C ASP A 130 -8.65 23.85 -3.17
N VAL A 131 -9.07 22.70 -3.72
CA VAL A 131 -8.21 21.67 -4.31
C VAL A 131 -7.31 22.29 -5.39
N GLU A 132 -7.87 23.17 -6.22
CA GLU A 132 -7.15 23.76 -7.36
C GLU A 132 -6.06 24.70 -6.90
N ARG A 133 -6.31 25.44 -5.82
CA ARG A 133 -5.31 26.33 -5.23
C ARG A 133 -4.13 25.53 -4.66
N ILE A 134 -4.40 24.43 -3.97
CA ILE A 134 -3.35 23.54 -3.46
C ILE A 134 -2.60 22.87 -4.62
N ALA A 135 -3.30 22.36 -5.64
CA ALA A 135 -2.65 21.77 -6.81
C ALA A 135 -1.76 22.78 -7.56
N SER A 136 -2.19 24.04 -7.67
CA SER A 136 -1.37 25.11 -8.25
C SER A 136 -0.13 25.43 -7.40
N ALA A 137 -0.28 25.45 -6.08
CA ALA A 137 0.84 25.62 -5.16
C ALA A 137 1.83 24.43 -5.28
N THR A 138 1.34 23.19 -5.34
CA THR A 138 2.16 21.99 -5.57
C THR A 138 3.02 22.13 -6.82
N ARG A 139 2.43 22.54 -7.95
CA ARG A 139 3.19 22.80 -9.19
C ARG A 139 4.25 23.90 -9.00
N THR A 140 3.91 24.95 -8.25
CA THR A 140 4.82 26.08 -8.02
C THR A 140 6.03 25.69 -7.16
N PHE A 141 5.81 24.92 -6.09
CA PHE A 141 6.90 24.41 -5.26
C PHE A 141 7.80 23.44 -6.03
N ARG A 142 7.21 22.51 -6.78
CA ARG A 142 7.96 21.57 -7.63
C ARG A 142 8.78 22.30 -8.71
N ALA A 143 8.25 23.37 -9.29
CA ALA A 143 8.99 24.20 -10.24
C ALA A 143 10.19 24.95 -9.62
N GLN A 144 10.26 25.06 -8.28
CA GLN A 144 11.45 25.58 -7.58
C GLN A 144 12.45 24.48 -7.19
N GLY A 145 12.16 23.22 -7.49
CA GLY A 145 13.01 22.06 -7.18
C GLY A 145 12.58 21.26 -5.94
N PHE A 146 11.59 21.75 -5.16
CA PHE A 146 11.12 21.04 -3.98
C PHE A 146 10.37 19.75 -4.33
N LEU A 147 10.43 18.77 -3.43
CA LEU A 147 9.48 17.67 -3.40
C LEU A 147 8.26 18.08 -2.57
N VAL A 148 7.08 17.56 -2.92
CA VAL A 148 5.86 17.80 -2.16
C VAL A 148 5.29 16.48 -1.64
N ALA A 149 4.96 16.45 -0.36
CA ALA A 149 4.31 15.33 0.30
C ALA A 149 2.90 15.74 0.79
N VAL A 150 1.95 14.80 0.70
CA VAL A 150 0.67 14.89 1.41
C VAL A 150 0.78 14.08 2.70
N ASP A 151 0.43 14.71 3.81
CA ASP A 151 0.55 14.15 5.15
C ASP A 151 -0.80 13.68 5.73
N ASP A 152 -0.76 12.74 6.68
CA ASP A 152 -1.93 12.12 7.35
C ASP A 152 -2.97 11.47 6.41
N PHE A 153 -2.56 10.95 5.24
CA PHE A 153 -3.50 10.32 4.32
C PHE A 153 -4.07 9.02 4.89
N GLY A 154 -5.39 8.91 4.97
CA GLY A 154 -6.12 7.81 5.58
C GLY A 154 -6.85 8.17 6.87
N ALA A 155 -6.58 9.34 7.46
CA ALA A 155 -7.28 9.83 8.64
C ALA A 155 -8.71 10.32 8.28
N GLY A 156 -9.72 9.48 8.51
CA GLY A 156 -11.13 9.88 8.39
C GLY A 156 -11.63 9.99 6.95
N HIS A 157 -11.86 11.22 6.45
CA HIS A 157 -12.54 11.51 5.16
C HIS A 157 -11.58 11.61 3.96
N SER A 158 -10.48 10.85 3.96
CA SER A 158 -9.45 10.99 2.92
C SER A 158 -9.99 10.73 1.51
N ASN A 159 -9.62 11.60 0.56
CA ASN A 159 -10.17 11.59 -0.80
C ASN A 159 -9.08 11.31 -1.86
N ILE A 160 -9.14 10.12 -2.46
CA ILE A 160 -8.24 9.70 -3.54
C ILE A 160 -8.30 10.67 -4.72
N ASP A 161 -9.47 11.17 -5.11
CA ASP A 161 -9.60 12.09 -6.26
C ASP A 161 -8.83 13.40 -6.03
N ARG A 162 -8.83 13.89 -4.78
CA ARG A 162 -8.06 15.06 -4.38
C ARG A 162 -6.57 14.77 -4.51
N LEU A 163 -6.10 13.62 -4.03
CA LEU A 163 -4.71 13.22 -4.13
C LEU A 163 -4.23 13.12 -5.59
N LEU A 164 -5.05 12.51 -6.46
CA LEU A 164 -4.79 12.40 -7.91
C LEU A 164 -4.79 13.76 -8.62
N THR A 165 -5.51 14.75 -8.09
CA THR A 165 -5.50 16.13 -8.60
C THR A 165 -4.25 16.89 -8.18
N LEU A 166 -3.84 16.74 -6.92
CA LEU A 166 -2.64 17.38 -6.37
C LEU A 166 -1.36 16.86 -7.02
N ARG A 167 -1.30 15.55 -7.33
CA ARG A 167 -0.12 14.85 -7.85
C ARG A 167 1.16 15.17 -7.06
N PRO A 168 1.19 14.91 -5.73
CA PRO A 168 2.40 15.04 -4.93
C PRO A 168 3.44 14.01 -5.36
N ASP A 169 4.68 14.20 -4.90
CA ASP A 169 5.77 13.24 -5.11
C ASP A 169 5.72 12.12 -4.05
N ILE A 170 5.22 12.43 -2.85
CA ILE A 170 5.18 11.52 -1.69
C ILE A 170 3.80 11.56 -1.01
N VAL A 171 3.36 10.42 -0.49
CA VAL A 171 2.14 10.30 0.33
C VAL A 171 2.50 9.62 1.64
N LYS A 172 2.18 10.26 2.76
CA LYS A 172 2.41 9.73 4.10
C LYS A 172 1.09 9.14 4.61
N LEU A 173 1.09 7.83 4.85
CA LEU A 173 -0.07 7.10 5.33
C LEU A 173 -0.15 7.22 6.85
N ASP A 174 -1.29 7.72 7.33
CA ASP A 174 -1.55 7.85 8.76
C ASP A 174 -1.46 6.49 9.46
N ARG A 175 -1.04 6.52 10.73
CA ARG A 175 -0.93 5.34 11.58
C ARG A 175 -2.22 4.53 11.64
N SER A 176 -3.40 5.16 11.53
CA SER A 176 -4.68 4.45 11.54
C SER A 176 -4.92 3.59 10.31
N LEU A 177 -4.07 3.63 9.28
CA LEU A 177 -4.01 2.62 8.23
C LEU A 177 -2.96 1.55 8.53
N VAL A 178 -1.84 1.95 9.13
CA VAL A 178 -0.65 1.10 9.34
C VAL A 178 -0.71 0.21 10.59
N ARG A 179 -1.54 0.54 11.58
CA ARG A 179 -1.66 -0.27 12.80
C ARG A 179 -2.14 -1.68 12.53
N ALA A 180 -1.29 -2.67 12.78
CA ALA A 180 -1.67 -4.06 12.81
C ALA A 180 -2.60 -4.30 14.01
N GLN A 181 -3.89 -4.51 13.77
CA GLN A 181 -4.91 -4.61 14.83
C GLN A 181 -5.55 -5.98 14.84
N SER A 182 -4.86 -6.98 15.41
CA SER A 182 -5.36 -8.36 15.53
C SER A 182 -6.69 -8.49 16.29
N ALA A 183 -7.08 -7.48 17.09
CA ALA A 183 -8.29 -7.48 17.93
C ALA A 183 -9.51 -6.73 17.35
N LEU A 184 -9.43 -6.14 16.15
CA LEU A 184 -10.58 -5.42 15.58
C LEU A 184 -11.45 -6.30 14.67
N LYS A 185 -12.76 -6.05 14.70
CA LYS A 185 -13.80 -6.76 13.90
C LYS A 185 -13.56 -6.79 12.38
N HIS A 186 -12.66 -5.93 11.85
CA HIS A 186 -12.38 -5.79 10.42
C HIS A 186 -10.89 -5.90 10.05
N ALA A 187 -10.04 -6.37 10.97
CA ALA A 187 -8.60 -6.48 10.75
C ALA A 187 -8.21 -7.17 9.43
N PRO A 188 -8.82 -8.30 9.02
CA PRO A 188 -8.43 -9.00 7.79
C PRO A 188 -8.70 -8.19 6.51
N LEU A 189 -9.74 -7.34 6.51
CA LEU A 189 -10.08 -6.52 5.35
C LEU A 189 -9.13 -5.32 5.22
N ARG A 190 -8.73 -4.74 6.35
CA ARG A 190 -7.83 -3.59 6.37
C ARG A 190 -6.40 -3.98 6.00
N ASP A 191 -5.91 -5.11 6.50
CA ASP A 191 -4.60 -5.66 6.12
C ASP A 191 -4.55 -5.98 4.61
N ALA A 192 -5.68 -6.36 4.02
CA ALA A 192 -5.79 -6.61 2.58
C ALA A 192 -5.95 -5.33 1.73
N LEU A 193 -6.36 -4.21 2.34
CA LEU A 193 -6.57 -2.94 1.66
C LEU A 193 -5.26 -2.19 1.43
N MET A 194 -4.38 -2.16 2.44
CA MET A 194 -3.14 -1.38 2.39
C MET A 194 -2.26 -1.72 1.18
N PRO A 195 -1.98 -3.00 0.83
CA PRO A 195 -1.20 -3.33 -0.36
C PRO A 195 -1.82 -2.80 -1.67
N LYS A 196 -3.15 -2.86 -1.79
CA LYS A 196 -3.89 -2.37 -2.98
C LYS A 196 -3.84 -0.85 -3.07
N LEU A 197 -3.94 -0.17 -1.93
CA LEU A 197 -3.82 1.28 -1.87
C LEU A 197 -2.41 1.71 -2.29
N VAL A 198 -1.36 1.09 -1.74
CA VAL A 198 0.03 1.39 -2.10
C VAL A 198 0.26 1.16 -3.60
N GLU A 199 -0.24 0.05 -4.15
CA GLU A 199 -0.16 -0.24 -5.59
C GLU A 199 -0.81 0.88 -6.43
N LEU A 200 -1.98 1.38 -6.04
CA LEU A 200 -2.65 2.50 -6.72
C LEU A 200 -1.82 3.79 -6.69
N LEU A 201 -1.19 4.09 -5.54
CA LEU A 201 -0.34 5.27 -5.36
C LEU A 201 0.92 5.18 -6.23
N HIS A 202 1.55 4.01 -6.29
CA HIS A 202 2.68 3.73 -7.18
C HIS A 202 2.32 3.88 -8.65
N GLN A 203 1.17 3.33 -9.09
CA GLN A 203 0.66 3.51 -10.46
C GLN A 203 0.39 4.97 -10.80
N SER A 204 0.15 5.81 -9.79
CA SER A 204 -0.04 7.25 -9.92
C SER A 204 1.27 8.05 -9.84
N GLY A 205 2.41 7.38 -9.72
CA GLY A 205 3.75 7.99 -9.70
C GLY A 205 4.17 8.59 -8.36
N MET A 206 3.60 8.12 -7.24
CA MET A 206 3.85 8.65 -5.90
C MET A 206 4.59 7.64 -5.03
N PHE A 207 5.59 8.08 -4.26
CA PHE A 207 6.19 7.27 -3.21
C PHE A 207 5.32 7.27 -1.95
N VAL A 208 5.44 6.22 -1.14
CA VAL A 208 4.64 6.02 0.06
C VAL A 208 5.51 5.92 1.31
N VAL A 209 5.22 6.75 2.30
CA VAL A 209 5.74 6.65 3.67
C VAL A 209 4.66 6.05 4.56
N ALA A 210 4.96 4.97 5.31
CA ALA A 210 4.09 4.49 6.37
C ALA A 210 4.51 5.10 7.71
N GLU A 211 3.61 5.84 8.34
CA GLU A 211 3.88 6.52 9.61
C GLU A 211 3.37 5.80 10.84
N GLY A 212 3.91 6.18 12.00
CA GLY A 212 3.50 5.65 13.29
C GLY A 212 3.83 4.17 13.48
N ILE A 213 4.92 3.69 12.87
CA ILE A 213 5.47 2.35 13.11
C ILE A 213 6.00 2.26 14.55
N GLU A 214 5.35 1.49 15.41
CA GLU A 214 5.82 1.29 16.79
C GLU A 214 6.07 -0.16 17.15
N THR A 215 5.53 -1.10 16.37
CA THR A 215 5.67 -2.54 16.62
C THR A 215 6.30 -3.24 15.41
N ARG A 216 6.88 -4.43 15.65
CA ARG A 216 7.36 -5.30 14.56
C ARG A 216 6.23 -5.70 13.61
N ASP A 217 5.01 -5.86 14.12
CA ASP A 217 3.83 -6.20 13.31
C ASP A 217 3.43 -5.05 12.37
N ASP A 218 3.50 -3.79 12.84
CA ASP A 218 3.29 -2.61 11.99
C ASP A 218 4.33 -2.58 10.84
N LEU A 219 5.59 -2.86 11.16
CA LEU A 219 6.67 -2.93 10.16
C LEU A 219 6.46 -4.07 9.15
N LEU A 220 6.03 -5.24 9.61
CA LEU A 220 5.72 -6.37 8.74
C LEU A 220 4.55 -6.05 7.80
N LEU A 221 3.50 -5.39 8.30
CA LEU A 221 2.38 -4.96 7.47
C LEU A 221 2.82 -3.92 6.41
N ALA A 222 3.63 -2.94 6.81
CA ALA A 222 4.20 -1.95 5.90
C ALA A 222 5.05 -2.62 4.80
N ALA A 223 5.96 -3.52 5.17
CA ALA A 223 6.81 -4.26 4.23
C ALA A 223 6.00 -5.20 3.31
N ARG A 224 4.96 -5.88 3.83
CA ARG A 224 4.03 -6.69 3.01
C ARG A 224 3.27 -5.86 1.98
N SER A 225 2.98 -4.61 2.33
CA SER A 225 2.27 -3.67 1.49
C SER A 225 3.18 -2.98 0.47
N ASN A 226 4.48 -3.32 0.44
CA ASN A 226 5.49 -2.73 -0.44
C ASN A 226 5.60 -1.20 -0.32
N VAL A 227 5.45 -0.64 0.88
CA VAL A 227 5.73 0.80 1.06
C VAL A 227 7.20 1.11 0.82
N ASP A 228 7.50 2.32 0.37
CA ASP A 228 8.88 2.72 0.05
C ASP A 228 9.66 3.09 1.30
N PHE A 229 9.00 3.83 2.20
CA PHE A 229 9.59 4.44 3.38
C PHE A 229 8.77 4.17 4.64
N VAL A 230 9.44 4.19 5.79
CA VAL A 230 8.82 3.99 7.11
C VAL A 230 9.32 5.00 8.13
N GLN A 231 8.42 5.43 9.01
CA GLN A 231 8.71 6.34 10.12
C GLN A 231 7.93 5.92 11.37
N GLY A 232 8.57 5.99 12.54
CA GLY A 232 7.89 5.77 13.81
C GLY A 232 8.84 5.46 14.97
N PHE A 233 8.27 5.31 16.16
CA PHE A 233 9.04 5.14 17.39
C PHE A 233 9.78 3.81 17.50
N LEU A 234 9.41 2.81 16.68
CA LEU A 234 10.19 1.58 16.55
C LEU A 234 11.64 1.88 16.13
N PHE A 235 11.83 2.92 15.32
CA PHE A 235 13.14 3.31 14.78
C PHE A 235 13.81 4.47 15.51
N GLY A 236 13.05 5.20 16.35
CA GLY A 236 13.54 6.33 17.10
C GLY A 236 12.51 7.43 17.30
N LYS A 237 12.57 8.09 18.45
CA LYS A 237 11.80 9.31 18.72
C LYS A 237 12.53 10.53 18.18
N PRO A 238 11.82 11.64 17.90
CA PRO A 238 12.45 12.89 17.49
C PRO A 238 13.47 13.41 18.52
N CYS A 239 14.72 13.60 18.12
CA CYS A 239 15.80 14.13 18.96
C CYS A 239 16.67 15.13 18.21
N GLU A 240 17.58 15.82 18.89
CA GLU A 240 18.44 16.81 18.23
C GLU A 240 19.52 16.19 17.33
N GLU A 241 19.91 14.96 17.63
CA GLU A 241 20.98 14.23 16.95
C GLU A 241 20.43 13.40 15.80
N LEU A 242 21.28 13.17 14.79
CA LEU A 242 20.94 12.24 13.72
C LEU A 242 21.02 10.81 14.23
N ALA A 243 20.10 9.96 13.76
CA ALA A 243 20.17 8.53 14.02
C ALA A 243 21.51 7.95 13.51
N PRO A 244 22.14 7.03 14.26
CA PRO A 244 23.37 6.38 13.82
C PRO A 244 23.18 5.62 12.51
N HIS A 245 24.21 5.61 11.66
CA HIS A 245 24.20 4.85 10.41
C HIS A 245 23.96 3.35 10.69
N GLY A 246 23.01 2.75 9.98
CA GLY A 246 22.69 1.32 10.09
C GLY A 246 21.84 0.92 11.31
N ALA A 247 21.38 1.88 12.14
CA ALA A 247 20.63 1.57 13.36
C ALA A 247 19.33 0.77 13.10
N ALA A 248 18.67 1.00 11.97
CA ALA A 248 17.43 0.31 11.59
C ALA A 248 17.63 -0.95 10.72
N THR A 249 18.84 -1.18 10.19
CA THR A 249 19.09 -2.24 9.20
C THR A 249 18.70 -3.62 9.73
N PRO A 250 19.09 -4.07 10.94
CA PRO A 250 18.73 -5.39 11.44
C PRO A 250 17.21 -5.58 11.61
N LEU A 251 16.50 -4.54 12.03
CA LEU A 251 15.03 -4.59 12.18
C LEU A 251 14.33 -4.76 10.83
N ILE A 252 14.84 -4.11 9.79
CA ILE A 252 14.29 -4.19 8.44
C ILE A 252 14.62 -5.56 7.82
N GLU A 253 15.86 -6.05 7.96
CA GLU A 253 16.26 -7.39 7.50
C GLU A 253 15.42 -8.50 8.14
N ASP A 254 15.27 -8.47 9.47
CA ASP A 254 14.40 -9.41 10.22
C ASP A 254 12.98 -9.48 9.62
N ALA A 255 12.41 -8.31 9.28
CA ALA A 255 11.08 -8.23 8.69
C ALA A 255 11.05 -8.86 7.29
N PHE A 256 12.03 -8.57 6.43
CA PHE A 256 12.11 -9.16 5.09
C PHE A 256 12.29 -10.68 5.13
N ASP A 257 13.13 -11.19 6.03
CA ASP A 257 13.36 -12.63 6.19
C ASP A 257 12.08 -13.35 6.64
N MET A 258 11.34 -12.75 7.59
CA MET A 258 10.06 -13.29 8.01
C MET A 258 9.06 -13.33 6.86
N LEU A 259 8.97 -12.28 6.04
CA LEU A 259 8.08 -12.24 4.89
C LEU A 259 8.48 -13.25 3.81
N ALA A 260 9.78 -13.42 3.56
CA ALA A 260 10.28 -14.44 2.64
C ALA A 260 9.88 -15.84 3.13
N GLN A 261 10.01 -16.12 4.43
CA GLN A 261 9.59 -17.38 5.01
C GLN A 261 8.07 -17.59 4.91
N THR A 262 7.27 -16.59 5.27
CA THR A 262 5.81 -16.65 5.16
C THR A 262 5.36 -16.91 3.73
N ARG A 263 5.91 -16.18 2.73
CA ARG A 263 5.60 -16.40 1.31
C ARG A 263 5.99 -17.81 0.84
N ARG A 264 7.13 -18.34 1.29
CA ARG A 264 7.54 -19.71 0.98
C ARG A 264 6.55 -20.73 1.54
N ASN A 265 6.16 -20.57 2.81
CA ASN A 265 5.21 -21.46 3.47
C ASN A 265 3.81 -21.39 2.83
N GLU A 266 3.31 -20.18 2.56
CA GLU A 266 2.02 -19.96 1.89
C GLU A 266 2.00 -20.58 0.50
N ARG A 267 3.07 -20.40 -0.28
CA ARG A 267 3.19 -20.99 -1.62
C ARG A 267 3.22 -22.52 -1.56
N LEU A 268 4.02 -23.09 -0.67
CA LEU A 268 4.09 -24.54 -0.48
C LEU A 268 2.71 -25.10 -0.06
N GLY A 269 2.05 -24.46 0.90
CA GLY A 269 0.71 -24.85 1.35
C GLY A 269 -0.32 -24.78 0.22
N ALA A 270 -0.34 -23.69 -0.55
CA ALA A 270 -1.24 -23.54 -1.70
C ALA A 270 -0.96 -24.58 -2.79
N ASP A 271 0.31 -24.88 -3.09
CA ASP A 271 0.67 -25.89 -4.07
C ASP A 271 0.24 -27.29 -3.63
N LEU A 272 0.44 -27.66 -2.36
CA LEU A 272 -0.02 -28.93 -1.80
C LEU A 272 -1.55 -29.04 -1.80
N LEU A 273 -2.26 -27.99 -1.40
CA LEU A 273 -3.73 -27.92 -1.41
C LEU A 273 -4.30 -28.12 -2.82
N LEU A 274 -3.68 -27.54 -3.83
CA LEU A 274 -4.18 -27.54 -5.20
C LEU A 274 -3.67 -28.73 -6.03
N MET A 275 -2.62 -29.42 -5.59
CA MET A 275 -2.01 -30.55 -6.30
C MET A 275 -3.02 -31.61 -6.79
N PRO A 276 -3.94 -32.15 -5.96
CA PRO A 276 -4.89 -33.16 -6.43
C PRO A 276 -5.83 -32.60 -7.51
N TYR A 277 -6.27 -31.35 -7.37
CA TYR A 277 -7.15 -30.69 -8.32
C TYR A 277 -6.45 -30.42 -9.66
N ARG A 278 -5.18 -29.98 -9.63
CA ARG A 278 -4.36 -29.79 -10.83
C ARG A 278 -4.14 -31.11 -11.57
N ALA A 279 -3.79 -32.18 -10.85
CA ALA A 279 -3.57 -33.49 -11.47
C ALA A 279 -4.83 -33.99 -12.18
N ASN A 280 -5.98 -33.90 -11.50
CA ASN A 280 -7.27 -34.35 -12.02
C ASN A 280 -7.73 -33.52 -13.23
N LEU A 281 -7.59 -32.18 -13.20
CA LEU A 281 -7.93 -31.33 -14.35
C LEU A 281 -7.03 -31.63 -15.57
N SER A 282 -5.72 -31.84 -15.34
CA SER A 282 -4.79 -32.22 -16.42
C SER A 282 -5.17 -33.56 -17.05
N GLN A 283 -5.61 -34.52 -16.23
CA GLN A 283 -6.06 -35.82 -16.72
C GLN A 283 -7.39 -35.70 -17.48
N ALA A 284 -8.35 -34.92 -16.98
CA ALA A 284 -9.61 -34.64 -17.66
C ALA A 284 -9.37 -34.02 -19.05
N ALA A 285 -8.50 -33.01 -19.15
CA ALA A 285 -8.16 -32.37 -20.41
C ALA A 285 -7.52 -33.33 -21.43
N ARG A 286 -6.67 -34.26 -20.97
CA ARG A 286 -6.09 -35.33 -21.80
C ARG A 286 -7.15 -36.33 -22.26
N ARG A 287 -8.07 -36.74 -21.39
CA ARG A 287 -9.19 -37.65 -21.73
C ARG A 287 -10.13 -37.01 -22.76
N ILE A 288 -10.45 -35.73 -22.61
CA ILE A 288 -11.28 -34.98 -23.58
C ILE A 288 -10.57 -34.87 -24.94
N ALA A 289 -9.26 -34.61 -24.95
CA ALA A 289 -8.48 -34.62 -26.18
C ALA A 289 -8.46 -36.00 -26.86
N GLY A 290 -8.48 -37.08 -26.06
CA GLY A 290 -8.63 -38.45 -26.52
C GLY A 290 -10.06 -38.86 -26.90
N GLY A 291 -11.04 -37.95 -26.87
CA GLY A 291 -12.41 -38.20 -27.31
C GLY A 291 -13.39 -38.67 -26.24
N ALA A 292 -13.00 -38.72 -24.96
CA ALA A 292 -13.92 -39.02 -23.86
C ALA A 292 -15.02 -37.94 -23.73
N SER A 293 -16.19 -38.33 -23.22
CA SER A 293 -17.21 -37.35 -22.84
C SER A 293 -16.74 -36.49 -21.66
N MET A 294 -17.28 -35.28 -21.54
CA MET A 294 -16.93 -34.35 -20.46
C MET A 294 -17.22 -34.95 -19.09
N GLU A 295 -18.36 -35.64 -18.96
CA GLU A 295 -18.80 -36.30 -17.74
C GLU A 295 -17.79 -37.37 -17.30
N ALA A 296 -17.39 -38.26 -18.22
CA ALA A 296 -16.44 -39.32 -17.93
C ALA A 296 -15.03 -38.77 -17.66
N ALA A 297 -14.62 -37.74 -18.40
CA ALA A 297 -13.31 -37.12 -18.23
C ALA A 297 -13.17 -36.39 -16.89
N CYS A 298 -14.21 -35.70 -16.44
CA CYS A 298 -14.19 -34.89 -15.22
C CYS A 298 -14.64 -35.64 -13.95
N ALA A 299 -15.05 -36.91 -14.03
CA ALA A 299 -15.62 -37.65 -12.90
C ALA A 299 -14.76 -37.62 -11.61
N GLU A 300 -13.45 -37.87 -11.73
CA GLU A 300 -12.52 -37.84 -10.57
C GLU A 300 -12.34 -36.41 -10.02
N MET A 301 -12.29 -35.41 -10.91
CA MET A 301 -12.23 -34.00 -10.51
C MET A 301 -13.47 -33.57 -9.74
N LEU A 302 -14.66 -33.97 -10.21
CA LEU A 302 -15.95 -33.63 -9.60
C LEU A 302 -16.15 -34.29 -8.24
N ALA A 303 -15.50 -35.44 -7.99
CA ALA A 303 -15.56 -36.14 -6.70
C ALA A 303 -14.72 -35.45 -5.61
N LEU A 304 -13.78 -34.58 -5.97
CA LEU A 304 -12.93 -33.90 -4.98
C LEU A 304 -13.75 -32.92 -4.11
N PRO A 305 -13.53 -32.87 -2.79
CA PRO A 305 -14.42 -32.16 -1.86
C PRO A 305 -14.61 -30.67 -2.15
N SER A 306 -13.60 -29.99 -2.67
CA SER A 306 -13.68 -28.55 -2.93
C SER A 306 -14.07 -28.21 -4.36
N THR A 307 -14.28 -29.19 -5.25
CA THR A 307 -14.71 -28.92 -6.63
C THR A 307 -16.17 -28.49 -6.67
N VAL A 308 -16.41 -27.21 -6.98
CA VAL A 308 -17.76 -26.65 -7.15
C VAL A 308 -18.33 -27.09 -8.48
N ALA A 309 -17.57 -26.94 -9.55
CA ALA A 309 -18.02 -27.24 -10.90
C ALA A 309 -16.88 -27.39 -11.90
N CYS A 310 -17.12 -28.09 -13.01
CA CYS A 310 -16.32 -28.05 -14.23
C CYS A 310 -17.10 -27.36 -15.36
N PHE A 311 -16.44 -26.48 -16.11
CA PHE A 311 -17.01 -25.72 -17.22
C PHE A 311 -16.15 -25.83 -18.48
N PHE A 312 -16.75 -25.52 -19.64
CA PHE A 312 -16.13 -25.74 -20.94
C PHE A 312 -16.40 -24.57 -21.86
N LEU A 313 -15.33 -23.90 -22.29
CA LEU A 313 -15.38 -22.72 -23.14
C LEU A 313 -14.75 -22.99 -24.50
N ASP A 314 -15.32 -22.40 -25.55
CA ASP A 314 -14.71 -22.39 -26.87
C ASP A 314 -13.62 -21.31 -26.98
N GLU A 315 -13.00 -21.20 -28.16
CA GLU A 315 -11.95 -20.21 -28.46
C GLU A 315 -12.41 -18.75 -28.32
N ALA A 316 -13.73 -18.49 -28.36
CA ALA A 316 -14.31 -17.16 -28.18
C ALA A 316 -14.73 -16.90 -26.72
N GLY A 317 -14.42 -17.82 -25.80
CA GLY A 317 -14.77 -17.74 -24.39
C GLY A 317 -16.25 -17.99 -24.12
N ARG A 318 -16.98 -18.64 -25.05
CA ARG A 318 -18.40 -18.97 -24.87
C ARG A 318 -18.54 -20.39 -24.35
N GLN A 319 -19.48 -20.56 -23.42
CA GLN A 319 -19.80 -21.88 -22.92
C GLN A 319 -20.52 -22.70 -24.00
N PHE A 320 -19.98 -23.87 -24.32
CA PHE A 320 -20.55 -24.74 -25.37
C PHE A 320 -21.07 -26.08 -24.84
N SER A 321 -20.90 -26.34 -23.54
CA SER A 321 -21.38 -27.54 -22.85
C SER A 321 -21.95 -27.15 -21.48
N PRO A 322 -23.00 -27.82 -20.98
CA PRO A 322 -23.50 -27.59 -19.62
C PRO A 322 -22.39 -27.72 -18.57
N THR A 323 -22.49 -26.90 -17.52
CA THR A 323 -21.60 -26.97 -16.37
C THR A 323 -21.86 -28.27 -15.59
N LEU A 324 -20.80 -29.03 -15.31
CA LEU A 324 -20.89 -30.23 -14.49
C LEU A 324 -20.68 -29.85 -13.03
N ARG A 325 -21.61 -30.22 -12.15
CA ARG A 325 -21.57 -29.88 -10.72
C ARG A 325 -20.75 -30.89 -9.94
N GLY A 326 -19.91 -30.42 -9.01
CA GLY A 326 -19.03 -31.25 -8.19
C GLY A 326 -19.48 -31.37 -6.73
N ALA A 327 -18.74 -32.17 -5.96
CA ALA A 327 -19.03 -32.45 -4.54
C ALA A 327 -18.93 -31.22 -3.61
N GLY A 328 -18.26 -30.16 -4.07
CA GLY A 328 -18.14 -28.88 -3.39
C GLY A 328 -19.26 -27.90 -3.71
N GLU A 329 -20.23 -28.27 -4.55
CA GLU A 329 -21.32 -27.36 -4.93
C GLU A 329 -22.15 -26.91 -3.71
N ARG A 330 -22.40 -25.60 -3.61
CA ARG A 330 -23.37 -25.02 -2.71
C ARG A 330 -24.59 -24.53 -3.48
N ARG A 331 -25.79 -24.69 -2.89
CA ARG A 331 -27.03 -24.12 -3.45
C ARG A 331 -26.85 -22.62 -3.68
N HIS A 332 -27.10 -22.18 -4.91
CA HIS A 332 -27.10 -20.76 -5.27
C HIS A 332 -28.19 -20.03 -4.47
N SER A 333 -27.82 -18.90 -3.87
CA SER A 333 -28.80 -18.06 -3.19
C SER A 333 -29.78 -17.50 -4.21
N LYS A 334 -31.08 -17.64 -3.93
CA LYS A 334 -32.15 -17.03 -4.75
C LYS A 334 -31.99 -15.50 -4.91
N ARG A 335 -31.25 -14.86 -3.99
CA ARG A 335 -30.94 -13.42 -4.03
C ARG A 335 -30.16 -12.99 -5.29
N PHE A 336 -29.39 -13.90 -5.88
CA PHE A 336 -28.56 -13.63 -7.07
C PHE A 336 -29.02 -14.40 -8.31
N ALA A 337 -30.31 -14.75 -8.39
CA ALA A 337 -30.88 -15.49 -9.50
C ALA A 337 -30.57 -14.92 -10.91
N PRO A 338 -30.54 -13.58 -11.13
CA PRO A 338 -30.25 -13.03 -12.46
C PRO A 338 -28.86 -13.36 -13.03
N ILE A 339 -27.90 -13.69 -12.17
CA ILE A 339 -26.51 -13.99 -12.56
C ILE A 339 -26.15 -15.46 -12.32
N ALA A 340 -27.13 -16.32 -12.01
CA ALA A 340 -26.90 -17.73 -11.69
C ALA A 340 -26.61 -18.59 -12.94
N ASP A 341 -27.11 -18.19 -14.11
CA ASP A 341 -26.87 -18.90 -15.36
C ASP A 341 -25.63 -18.36 -16.09
N ALA A 342 -24.50 -19.05 -15.90
CA ALA A 342 -23.23 -18.71 -16.53
C ALA A 342 -23.19 -19.01 -18.05
N SER A 343 -24.12 -19.83 -18.55
CA SER A 343 -24.06 -20.39 -19.91
C SER A 343 -24.35 -19.37 -21.01
N THR A 344 -25.03 -18.28 -20.66
CA THR A 344 -25.33 -17.17 -21.56
C THR A 344 -24.20 -16.14 -21.65
N GLY A 345 -23.18 -16.25 -20.80
CA GLY A 345 -22.05 -15.32 -20.70
C GLY A 345 -20.95 -15.52 -21.74
N ARG A 346 -20.07 -14.52 -21.83
CA ARG A 346 -18.78 -14.59 -22.54
C ARG A 346 -17.66 -14.29 -21.54
N TRP A 347 -16.62 -15.11 -21.57
CA TRP A 347 -15.59 -15.18 -20.51
C TRP A 347 -14.17 -14.92 -21.02
N ASP A 348 -14.03 -14.41 -22.24
CA ASP A 348 -12.74 -14.20 -22.92
C ASP A 348 -11.91 -13.05 -22.35
N ASN A 349 -12.50 -12.16 -21.55
CA ASN A 349 -11.80 -11.10 -20.82
C ASN A 349 -11.28 -11.53 -19.43
N ARG A 350 -11.51 -12.78 -19.03
CA ARG A 350 -11.08 -13.27 -17.71
C ARG A 350 -9.62 -13.69 -17.77
N GLY A 351 -8.83 -13.26 -16.79
CA GLY A 351 -7.39 -13.55 -16.72
C GLY A 351 -7.09 -15.05 -16.87
N TYR A 352 -7.83 -15.92 -16.17
CA TYR A 352 -7.66 -17.37 -16.29
C TYR A 352 -7.87 -17.91 -17.71
N PHE A 353 -8.76 -17.31 -18.50
CA PHE A 353 -9.03 -17.74 -19.88
C PHE A 353 -7.90 -17.28 -20.80
N VAL A 354 -7.56 -15.99 -20.73
CA VAL A 354 -6.47 -15.38 -21.52
C VAL A 354 -5.16 -16.14 -21.29
N ASP A 355 -4.86 -16.40 -20.02
CA ASP A 355 -3.66 -17.13 -19.60
C ASP A 355 -3.61 -18.57 -20.10
N ALA A 356 -4.74 -19.29 -20.07
CA ALA A 356 -4.82 -20.67 -20.52
C ALA A 356 -4.64 -20.76 -22.04
N CYS A 357 -5.22 -19.83 -22.79
CA CYS A 357 -5.04 -19.73 -24.24
C CYS A 357 -3.59 -19.39 -24.62
N ALA A 358 -2.91 -18.53 -23.85
CA ALA A 358 -1.50 -18.19 -24.06
C ALA A 358 -0.54 -19.36 -23.72
N ARG A 359 -0.95 -20.27 -22.84
CA ARG A 359 -0.14 -21.41 -22.35
C ARG A 359 -0.89 -22.73 -22.52
N PRO A 360 -1.08 -23.20 -23.77
CA PRO A 360 -1.82 -24.43 -24.02
C PRO A 360 -1.18 -25.62 -23.33
N GLN A 361 -2.03 -26.57 -22.88
CA GLN A 361 -1.66 -27.77 -22.12
C GLN A 361 -1.01 -27.51 -20.74
N GLN A 362 -0.89 -26.26 -20.30
CA GLN A 362 -0.46 -25.93 -18.94
C GLN A 362 -1.66 -25.54 -18.09
N ILE A 363 -1.63 -25.93 -16.81
CA ILE A 363 -2.65 -25.46 -15.87
C ILE A 363 -2.36 -24.03 -15.46
N VAL A 364 -3.38 -23.21 -15.58
CA VAL A 364 -3.46 -21.87 -15.04
C VAL A 364 -4.34 -21.88 -13.80
N THR A 365 -3.98 -21.07 -12.81
CA THR A 365 -4.73 -20.89 -11.57
C THR A 365 -4.94 -19.43 -11.30
N SER A 366 -6.19 -19.04 -11.06
CA SER A 366 -6.50 -17.68 -10.63
C SER A 366 -6.08 -17.45 -9.18
N ALA A 367 -5.84 -16.19 -8.81
CA ALA A 367 -5.95 -15.79 -7.42
C ALA A 367 -7.39 -16.03 -6.90
N PRO A 368 -7.62 -16.13 -5.57
CA PRO A 368 -8.96 -16.22 -5.02
C PRO A 368 -9.80 -14.99 -5.39
N TYR A 369 -11.02 -15.20 -5.89
CA TYR A 369 -11.93 -14.13 -6.28
C TYR A 369 -13.39 -14.51 -6.03
N LEU A 370 -14.28 -13.53 -5.96
CA LEU A 370 -15.72 -13.78 -5.87
C LEU A 370 -16.26 -14.15 -7.25
N SER A 371 -16.78 -15.37 -7.42
CA SER A 371 -17.40 -15.77 -8.68
C SER A 371 -18.64 -14.92 -8.97
N VAL A 372 -18.84 -14.52 -10.23
CA VAL A 372 -20.04 -13.78 -10.65
C VAL A 372 -21.31 -14.62 -10.46
N THR A 373 -21.21 -15.93 -10.61
CA THR A 373 -22.36 -16.85 -10.53
C THR A 373 -22.51 -17.47 -9.15
N GLY A 374 -21.57 -17.22 -8.24
CA GLY A 374 -21.49 -17.82 -6.91
C GLY A 374 -21.55 -16.80 -5.76
N THR A 375 -21.94 -17.26 -4.58
CA THR A 375 -21.96 -16.45 -3.34
C THR A 375 -20.72 -16.64 -2.47
N SER A 376 -19.66 -17.24 -3.02
CA SER A 376 -18.46 -17.64 -2.27
C SER A 376 -17.19 -17.31 -3.04
N LEU A 377 -16.10 -17.08 -2.30
CA LEU A 377 -14.76 -16.99 -2.86
C LEU A 377 -14.40 -18.32 -3.51
N CYS A 378 -13.86 -18.24 -4.72
CA CYS A 378 -13.43 -19.39 -5.50
C CYS A 378 -12.01 -19.20 -6.03
N VAL A 379 -11.38 -20.32 -6.37
CA VAL A 379 -10.18 -20.39 -7.19
C VAL A 379 -10.53 -21.17 -8.44
N THR A 380 -10.18 -20.63 -9.61
CA THR A 380 -10.44 -21.27 -10.89
C THR A 380 -9.15 -21.88 -11.44
N LEU A 381 -9.21 -23.17 -11.76
CA LEU A 381 -8.19 -23.88 -12.52
C LEU A 381 -8.63 -23.97 -13.98
N THR A 382 -7.73 -23.70 -14.93
CA THR A 382 -8.03 -23.81 -16.37
C THR A 382 -6.89 -24.43 -17.14
N ILE A 383 -7.22 -25.08 -18.25
CA ILE A 383 -6.26 -25.63 -19.20
C ILE A 383 -6.84 -25.56 -20.61
N ALA A 384 -6.09 -25.01 -21.56
CA ALA A 384 -6.47 -25.06 -22.96
C ALA A 384 -6.00 -26.40 -23.57
N THR A 385 -6.91 -27.09 -24.25
CA THR A 385 -6.67 -28.39 -24.90
C THR A 385 -7.39 -28.46 -26.24
N ARG A 386 -7.15 -29.52 -27.01
CA ARG A 386 -7.88 -29.77 -28.25
C ARG A 386 -9.01 -30.75 -28.05
N ARG A 387 -10.06 -30.61 -28.85
CA ARG A 387 -11.13 -31.60 -29.03
C ARG A 387 -11.47 -31.66 -30.53
N GLY A 388 -11.01 -32.71 -31.19
CA GLY A 388 -10.95 -32.71 -32.67
C GLY A 388 -10.05 -31.55 -33.15
N ASP A 389 -10.54 -30.78 -34.12
CA ASP A 389 -9.81 -29.63 -34.69
C ASP A 389 -10.00 -28.33 -33.92
N ARG A 390 -10.79 -28.33 -32.84
CA ARG A 390 -11.12 -27.12 -32.07
C ARG A 390 -10.29 -27.01 -30.80
N THR A 391 -9.81 -25.80 -30.51
CA THR A 391 -9.26 -25.46 -29.20
C THR A 391 -10.40 -25.15 -28.24
N ILE A 392 -10.32 -25.70 -27.04
CA ILE A 392 -11.28 -25.46 -25.96
C ILE A 392 -10.51 -25.17 -24.67
N VAL A 393 -11.15 -24.44 -23.75
CA VAL A 393 -10.67 -24.27 -22.38
C VAL A 393 -11.55 -25.10 -21.46
N VAL A 394 -10.91 -26.03 -20.73
CA VAL A 394 -11.53 -26.80 -19.66
C VAL A 394 -11.20 -26.10 -18.36
N GLY A 395 -12.24 -25.76 -17.59
CA GLY A 395 -12.08 -25.07 -16.32
C GLY A 395 -12.76 -25.80 -15.17
N ALA A 396 -12.27 -25.55 -13.96
CA ALA A 396 -12.89 -26.01 -12.74
C ALA A 396 -12.84 -24.93 -11.66
N ASP A 397 -13.98 -24.68 -11.03
CA ASP A 397 -14.10 -23.77 -9.90
C ASP A 397 -14.00 -24.55 -8.60
N LEU A 398 -13.19 -24.05 -7.68
CA LEU A 398 -12.96 -24.62 -6.35
C LEU A 398 -13.47 -23.68 -5.25
N ASP A 399 -14.11 -24.20 -4.20
CA ASP A 399 -14.51 -23.42 -3.02
C ASP A 399 -13.25 -23.07 -2.22
N TRP A 400 -12.83 -21.79 -2.29
CA TRP A 400 -11.61 -21.33 -1.65
C TRP A 400 -11.68 -21.45 -0.13
N ARG A 401 -12.85 -21.19 0.47
CA ARG A 401 -13.00 -21.28 1.94
C ARG A 401 -12.79 -22.72 2.40
N ARG A 402 -13.40 -23.67 1.69
CA ARG A 402 -13.25 -25.09 2.02
C ARG A 402 -11.79 -25.56 1.86
N LEU A 403 -11.09 -25.07 0.84
CA LEU A 403 -9.66 -25.32 0.67
C LEU A 403 -8.82 -24.71 1.81
N SER A 404 -9.04 -23.44 2.13
CA SER A 404 -8.27 -22.75 3.16
C SER A 404 -8.49 -23.34 4.56
N ASP A 405 -9.68 -23.86 4.85
CA ASP A 405 -9.99 -24.50 6.14
C ASP A 405 -9.21 -25.81 6.34
N THR A 406 -8.76 -26.45 5.25
CA THR A 406 -7.92 -27.66 5.29
C THR A 406 -6.42 -27.36 5.30
N ALA A 407 -6.02 -26.11 5.11
CA ALA A 407 -4.61 -25.70 5.12
C ALA A 407 -3.87 -26.04 6.43
N PRO A 408 -4.46 -25.85 7.63
CA PRO A 408 -3.79 -26.12 8.90
C PRO A 408 -3.45 -27.60 9.12
N THR A 409 -4.05 -28.54 8.37
CA THR A 409 -3.78 -29.98 8.53
C THR A 409 -2.71 -30.50 7.57
N LEU A 410 -2.20 -29.66 6.67
CA LEU A 410 -1.25 -30.04 5.60
C LEU A 410 0.17 -29.55 5.83
N LEU A 411 0.36 -28.56 6.71
CA LEU A 411 1.66 -28.05 7.12
C LEU A 411 1.84 -28.33 8.63
N PRO A 412 3.03 -28.76 9.08
CA PRO A 412 3.31 -29.07 10.48
C PRO A 412 3.25 -27.86 11.41
#